data_AF-A0A090QSZ2-F1
#
_entry.id   AF-A0A090QSZ2-F1
#
_cell.length_a   1.000
_cell.length_b   1.000
_cell.length_c   1.000
_cell.angle_alpha   90.00
_cell.angle_beta   90.00
_cell.angle_gamma   90.00
#
_symmetry.space_group_name_H-M   'P 1'
#
loop_
_entity.id
_entity.type
_entity.pdbx_description
1 polymer ?
#
loop_
_entity_poly.entity_id
_entity_poly.type
_entity_poly.pdbx_seq_one_letter_code
_entity_poly.pdbx_strand_id
1 'polypeptide(L)' 'MAFQSSGGIGSLDDIAALKGTGVQGVIVGRALLDGKFSADDAFRIWAE' A
#
# COMPACT_ATOMS: atom_id res chain seq x y z
N MET A 1 -13.30 5.38 -13.78
CA MET A 1 -11.82 5.43 -13.90
C MET A 1 -11.25 4.85 -12.61
N ALA A 2 -10.36 3.86 -12.67
CA ALA A 2 -9.73 3.28 -11.49
C ALA A 2 -8.29 3.76 -11.40
N PHE A 3 -7.96 4.45 -10.29
CA PHE A 3 -6.61 4.96 -10.06
C PHE A 3 -5.85 4.04 -9.13
N GLN A 4 -4.59 3.78 -9.46
CA GLN A 4 -3.68 3.02 -8.61
C GLN A 4 -2.55 3.95 -8.19
N SER A 5 -2.26 3.98 -6.88
CA SER A 5 -1.05 4.62 -6.39
C SER A 5 0.14 3.70 -6.66
N SER A 6 1.24 4.24 -7.20
CA SER A 6 2.43 3.48 -7.52
C SER A 6 3.70 4.21 -7.10
N GLY A 7 4.57 3.52 -6.37
CA GLY A 7 5.87 4.02 -5.97
C GLY A 7 5.86 4.81 -4.65
N GLY A 8 6.96 4.73 -3.90
CA GLY A 8 7.13 5.47 -2.65
C GLY A 8 6.62 4.77 -1.38
N ILE A 9 5.89 3.66 -1.48
CA ILE A 9 5.41 2.91 -0.30
C ILE A 9 6.61 2.28 0.42
N GLY A 10 6.90 2.77 1.63
CA GLY A 10 7.99 2.33 2.49
C GLY A 10 7.54 1.73 3.82
N SER A 11 6.28 1.93 4.19
CA SER A 11 5.69 1.53 5.48
C SER A 11 4.19 1.23 5.33
N LEU A 12 3.59 0.65 6.39
CA LEU A 12 2.14 0.44 6.47
C LEU A 12 1.37 1.77 6.59
N ASP A 13 1.96 2.79 7.21
CA ASP A 13 1.38 4.14 7.29
C ASP A 13 1.20 4.77 5.91
N ASP A 14 2.12 4.53 4.97
CA ASP A 14 1.99 5.02 3.59
C ASP A 14 0.76 4.41 2.90
N ILE A 15 0.43 3.14 3.20
CA ILE A 15 -0.76 2.46 2.68
C ILE A 15 -2.02 3.04 3.35
N ALA A 16 -1.99 3.24 4.66
CA ALA A 16 -3.10 3.81 5.42
C ALA A 16 -3.42 5.25 4.98
N ALA A 17 -2.40 6.05 4.67
CA ALA A 17 -2.55 7.43 4.18
C ALA A 17 -3.24 7.52 2.81
N LEU A 18 -3.22 6.44 2.02
CA LEU A 18 -3.91 6.38 0.72
C LEU A 18 -5.41 6.10 0.86
N LYS A 19 -5.88 5.68 2.04
CA LYS A 19 -7.32 5.54 2.30
C LYS A 19 -8.01 6.89 2.18
N GLY A 20 -9.17 6.90 1.52
CA GLY A 20 -9.96 8.13 1.32
C GLY A 20 -9.45 9.06 0.21
N THR A 21 -8.32 8.76 -0.44
CA THR A 21 -7.81 9.55 -1.59
C THR A 21 -8.56 9.27 -2.90
N GLY A 22 -9.39 8.22 -2.93
CA GLY A 22 -10.12 7.77 -4.12
C GLY A 22 -9.36 6.79 -5.02
N VAL A 23 -8.13 6.41 -4.65
CA VAL A 23 -7.40 5.32 -5.32
C VAL A 23 -8.03 3.96 -4.98
N GLN A 24 -8.05 3.06 -5.95
CA GLN A 24 -8.65 1.73 -5.86
C GLN A 24 -7.62 0.62 -5.67
N GLY A 25 -6.32 0.96 -5.75
CA GLY A 25 -5.25 0.02 -5.51
C GLY A 25 -3.92 0.71 -5.23
N VAL A 26 -3.00 -0.04 -4.65
CA VAL A 26 -1.65 0.41 -4.29
C VAL A 26 -0.64 -0.61 -4.76
N ILE A 27 0.37 -0.18 -5.50
CA ILE A 27 1.46 -1.02 -5.97
C ILE A 27 2.64 -0.90 -5.00
N VAL A 28 2.97 -2.02 -4.35
CA VAL A 28 4.09 -2.13 -3.41
C VAL A 28 5.14 -3.06 -4.00
N GLY A 29 6.36 -2.55 -4.17
CA GLY A 29 7.50 -3.31 -4.70
C GLY A 29 8.62 -3.42 -3.67
N ARG A 30 9.54 -2.44 -3.67
CA ARG A 30 10.78 -2.48 -2.88
C ARG A 30 10.58 -2.77 -1.40
N ALA A 31 9.54 -2.23 -0.76
CA ALA A 31 9.29 -2.49 0.66
C ALA A 31 9.01 -3.97 1.00
N LEU A 32 8.38 -4.71 0.07
CA LEU A 32 8.19 -6.16 0.21
C LEU A 32 9.50 -6.92 -0.04
N LEU A 33 10.29 -6.50 -1.03
CA LEU A 33 11.60 -7.09 -1.32
C LEU A 33 12.60 -6.90 -0.18
N ASP A 34 12.54 -5.75 0.50
CA ASP A 34 13.37 -5.42 1.65
C ASP A 34 12.83 -6.02 2.97
N GLY A 35 11.67 -6.68 2.94
CA GLY A 35 11.07 -7.30 4.11
C GLY A 35 10.62 -6.30 5.19
N LYS A 36 10.28 -5.06 4.83
CA LYS A 36 9.86 -4.03 5.79
C LYS A 36 8.52 -4.37 6.47
N PHE A 37 7.66 -5.06 5.75
CA PHE A 37 6.39 -5.62 6.21
C PHE A 37 5.99 -6.77 5.27
N SER A 38 5.04 -7.60 5.69
CA SER A 38 4.53 -8.70 4.85
C SER A 38 3.39 -8.23 3.94
N ALA A 39 3.17 -8.97 2.86
CA ALA A 39 2.00 -8.72 2.00
C ALA A 39 0.68 -8.86 2.78
N ASP A 40 0.62 -9.77 3.76
CA ASP A 40 -0.55 -9.95 4.63
C ASP A 40 -0.83 -8.69 5.48
N ASP A 41 0.20 -8.10 6.09
CA ASP A 41 0.06 -6.85 6.84
C ASP A 41 -0.48 -5.73 5.94
N ALA A 42 0.03 -5.63 4.71
CA ALA A 42 -0.44 -4.65 3.74
C ALA A 42 -1.91 -4.87 3.34
N PHE A 43 -2.31 -6.13 3.12
CA PHE A 43 -3.71 -6.46 2.80
C PHE A 43 -4.64 -6.17 3.97
N ARG A 44 -4.22 -6.48 5.19
CA ARG A 44 -5.01 -6.20 6.40
C ARG A 44 -5.25 -4.69 6.52
N ILE A 45 -4.21 -3.88 6.43
CA ILE A 45 -4.34 -2.42 6.44
C ILE A 45 -5.23 -1.96 5.29
N TRP A 46 -5.09 -2.48 4.07
CA TRP A 46 -5.90 -2.03 2.94
C TRP A 46 -7.38 -2.45 3.01
N ALA A 47 -7.68 -3.59 3.63
CA ALA A 47 -9.04 -4.13 3.75
C ALA A 47 -9.88 -3.47 4.86
N GLU A 48 -9.23 -2.87 5.86
CA GLU A 48 -9.86 -2.06 6.91
C GLU A 48 -10.46 -0.75 6.36
#